data_AF-A0A923D8S3-F1
#
_entry.id   AF-A0A923D8S3-F1
#
_cell.length_a   1.000
_cell.length_b   1.000
_cell.length_c   1.000
_cell.angle_alpha   90.00
_cell.angle_beta   90.00
_cell.angle_gamma   90.00
#
_symmetry.space_group_name_H-M   'P 1'
#
loop_
_entity.id
_entity.type
_entity.pdbx_description
1 polymer ?
#
loop_
_entity_poly.entity_id
_entity_poly.type
_entity_poly.pdbx_seq_one_letter_code
_entity_poly.pdbx_strand_id
1 'polypeptide(L)'
;MEKLLVEVQTYAKSKAGTAIAYSSSAYPYFFIDANADGVKDEGDTEKYATWTPRLLFSAYNYQYAVKDPGGFAHNGKYIIQVLYDSLQSLNPASVTGLTRP
;
A
#
# COMPACT_ATOMS: atom_id res chain seq x y z
N MET A 1 -2.61 -4.86 -7.95
CA MET A 1 -1.59 -4.11 -7.17
C MET A 1 -1.96 -2.64 -7.06
N GLU A 2 -2.23 -1.96 -8.19
CA GLU A 2 -2.66 -0.56 -8.22
C GLU A 2 -3.80 -0.23 -7.24
N LYS A 3 -4.86 -1.06 -7.20
CA LYS A 3 -5.97 -0.91 -6.25
C LYS A 3 -5.54 -0.83 -4.78
N LEU A 4 -4.54 -1.61 -4.37
CA LEU A 4 -4.08 -1.61 -2.97
C LEU A 4 -3.29 -0.34 -2.64
N LEU A 5 -2.46 0.16 -3.56
CA LEU A 5 -1.74 1.42 -3.34
C LEU A 5 -2.71 2.59 -3.15
N VAL A 6 -3.74 2.67 -4.00
CA VAL A 6 -4.78 3.71 -3.90
C VAL A 6 -5.48 3.67 -2.54
N GLU A 7 -5.82 2.48 -2.03
CA GLU A 7 -6.43 2.35 -0.69
C GLU A 7 -5.45 2.70 0.43
N VAL A 8 -4.17 2.34 0.31
CA VAL A 8 -3.12 2.75 1.25
C VAL A 8 -3.06 4.28 1.33
N GLN A 9 -3.06 4.96 0.19
CA GLN A 9 -3.01 6.43 0.10
C GLN A 9 -4.27 7.09 0.65
N THR A 10 -5.43 6.57 0.26
CA THR A 10 -6.74 7.06 0.74
C THR A 10 -6.86 6.90 2.25
N TYR A 11 -6.45 5.74 2.79
CA TYR A 11 -6.50 5.46 4.22
C TYR A 11 -5.52 6.33 5.00
N ALA A 12 -4.29 6.51 4.51
CA ALA A 12 -3.29 7.37 5.14
C ALA A 12 -3.83 8.80 5.30
N LYS A 13 -4.35 9.39 4.22
CA LYS A 13 -4.94 10.73 4.23
C LYS A 13 -6.17 10.84 5.14
N SER A 14 -7.12 9.91 5.03
CA SER A 14 -8.43 10.03 5.69
C SER A 14 -8.50 9.48 7.12
N LYS A 15 -7.61 8.56 7.50
CA LYS A 15 -7.61 7.87 8.80
C LYS A 15 -6.35 8.09 9.62
N ALA A 16 -5.17 8.10 8.99
CA ALA A 16 -3.91 8.34 9.70
C ALA A 16 -3.59 9.83 9.87
N GLY A 17 -4.14 10.69 8.99
CA GLY A 17 -4.01 12.14 9.05
C GLY A 17 -2.77 12.70 8.34
N THR A 18 -1.97 11.84 7.69
CA THR A 18 -0.80 12.23 6.90
C THR A 18 -0.88 11.52 5.56
N ALA A 19 -0.73 12.26 4.45
CA ALA A 19 -0.69 11.64 3.13
C ALA A 19 0.63 10.87 2.92
N ILE A 20 0.58 9.81 2.10
CA ILE A 20 1.70 8.89 1.89
C ILE A 20 2.01 8.75 0.40
N ALA A 21 3.29 8.87 0.06
CA ALA A 21 3.80 8.63 -1.29
C ALA A 21 4.61 7.34 -1.30
N TYR A 22 4.52 6.58 -2.39
CA TYR A 22 5.30 5.36 -2.59
C TYR A 22 6.37 5.57 -3.66
N SER A 23 7.56 5.03 -3.41
CA SER A 23 8.63 4.90 -4.40
C SER A 23 9.18 3.47 -4.40
N SER A 24 9.22 2.85 -5.58
CA SER A 24 9.86 1.55 -5.73
C SER A 24 11.39 1.63 -5.78
N SER A 25 11.96 2.82 -6.02
CA SER A 25 13.39 3.02 -6.26
C SER A 25 14.14 3.71 -5.12
N ALA A 26 13.45 4.30 -4.14
CA ALA A 26 14.07 5.00 -3.03
C ALA A 26 13.70 4.38 -1.68
N TYR A 27 14.68 4.02 -0.86
CA TYR A 27 14.46 3.63 0.54
C TYR A 27 14.10 4.88 1.37
N PRO A 28 13.12 4.83 2.30
CA PRO A 28 12.41 3.65 2.85
C PRO A 28 11.12 3.26 2.14
N TYR A 29 10.99 3.58 0.84
CA TYR A 29 9.87 3.27 -0.06
C TYR A 29 8.58 4.03 0.20
N PHE A 30 8.35 4.47 1.44
CA PHE A 30 7.18 5.28 1.81
C PHE A 30 7.63 6.60 2.43
N PHE A 31 7.09 7.69 1.90
CA PHE A 31 7.44 9.07 2.26
C PHE A 31 6.18 9.83 2.67
N ILE A 32 6.37 10.88 3.47
CA ILE A 32 5.31 11.88 3.67
C ILE A 32 5.09 12.54 2.32
N ASP A 33 3.84 12.46 1.85
CA ASP A 33 3.38 13.12 0.62
C ASP A 33 2.94 14.54 0.96
N ALA A 34 3.81 15.50 0.70
CA ALA A 34 3.64 16.88 1.14
C ALA A 34 2.53 17.61 0.38
N ASN A 35 2.31 17.25 -0.88
CA ASN A 35 1.32 17.88 -1.76
C ASN A 35 0.00 17.08 -1.85
N ALA A 36 -0.03 15.86 -1.29
CA ALA A 36 -1.13 14.92 -1.24
C ALA A 36 -1.61 14.41 -2.62
N ASP A 37 -0.69 14.26 -3.58
CA ASP A 37 -0.94 13.76 -4.94
C ASP A 37 -0.72 12.24 -5.12
N GLY A 38 -0.18 11.57 -4.11
CA GLY A 38 0.10 10.14 -4.10
C GLY A 38 1.36 9.73 -4.87
N VAL A 39 2.18 10.65 -5.34
CA VAL A 39 3.40 10.39 -6.10
C VAL A 39 4.59 10.86 -5.28
N LYS A 40 5.65 10.05 -5.21
CA LYS A 40 6.91 10.53 -4.61
C LYS A 40 7.53 11.58 -5.55
N ASP A 41 7.53 12.84 -5.16
CA ASP A 41 8.19 13.95 -5.87
C ASP A 41 9.38 14.58 -5.10
N GLU A 42 10.03 15.61 -5.66
CA GLU A 42 11.21 16.25 -5.05
C GLU A 42 10.94 16.84 -3.64
N GLY A 43 9.71 17.27 -3.36
CA GLY A 43 9.29 17.82 -2.07
C GLY A 43 9.11 16.76 -0.97
N ASP A 44 8.95 15.49 -1.33
CA ASP A 44 8.77 14.39 -0.38
C ASP A 44 10.12 13.86 0.13
N THR A 45 10.73 14.62 1.04
CA THR A 45 12.05 14.28 1.59
C THR A 45 11.98 13.38 2.82
N GLU A 46 10.89 13.48 3.58
CA GLU A 46 10.75 12.83 4.88
C GLU A 46 10.16 11.42 4.76
N LYS A 47 10.73 10.48 5.52
CA LYS A 47 10.17 9.13 5.63
C LYS A 47 8.76 9.18 6.24
N TYR A 48 7.87 8.29 5.78
CA TYR A 48 6.55 8.19 6.38
C TYR A 48 6.64 7.60 7.80
N ALA A 49 6.05 8.29 8.78
CA ALA A 49 6.12 7.91 10.21
C ALA A 49 4.76 7.73 10.89
N THR A 50 3.67 8.22 10.28
CA THR A 50 2.32 8.21 10.88
C THR A 50 1.59 6.89 10.59
N TRP A 51 2.14 5.80 11.11
CA TRP A 51 1.60 4.46 10.88
C TRP A 51 0.47 4.11 11.84
N THR A 52 -0.62 3.58 11.29
CA THR A 52 -1.59 2.78 12.06
C THR A 52 -1.32 1.29 11.81
N PRO A 53 -1.76 0.37 12.69
CA PRO A 53 -1.55 -1.06 12.48
C PRO A 53 -2.07 -1.57 11.12
N ARG A 54 -3.27 -1.12 10.69
CA ARG A 54 -3.86 -1.51 9.40
C ARG A 54 -3.10 -0.96 8.20
N LEU A 55 -2.63 0.29 8.30
CA LEU A 55 -1.84 0.93 7.25
C LEU A 55 -0.48 0.26 7.09
N LEU A 56 0.23 0.01 8.20
CA LEU A 56 1.53 -0.66 8.19
C LEU A 56 1.44 -2.06 7.58
N PHE A 57 0.45 -2.85 8.02
CA PHE A 57 0.19 -4.19 7.46
C PHE A 57 0.02 -4.15 5.94
N SER A 58 -0.82 -3.23 5.45
CA SER A 58 -1.17 -3.16 4.04
C SER A 58 -0.03 -2.59 3.18
N ALA A 59 0.70 -1.58 3.67
CA ALA A 59 1.86 -1.02 3.00
C ALA A 59 3.03 -2.01 2.91
N TYR A 60 3.28 -2.78 3.98
CA TYR A 60 4.28 -3.84 3.98
C TYR A 60 3.93 -4.92 2.95
N ASN A 61 2.69 -5.42 2.96
CA ASN A 61 2.23 -6.45 2.03
C ASN A 61 2.24 -5.97 0.57
N TYR A 62 1.91 -4.69 0.32
CA TYR A 62 2.07 -4.08 -0.99
C TYR A 62 3.53 -4.13 -1.45
N GLN A 63 4.46 -3.68 -0.61
CA GLN A 63 5.90 -3.69 -0.93
C GLN A 63 6.40 -5.11 -1.17
N TYR A 64 6.05 -6.06 -0.31
CA TYR A 64 6.41 -7.47 -0.46
C TYR A 64 5.95 -8.01 -1.83
N ALA A 65 4.69 -7.78 -2.20
CA ALA A 65 4.17 -8.25 -3.46
C ALA A 65 4.86 -7.56 -4.66
N VAL A 66 5.07 -6.24 -4.62
CA VAL A 66 5.69 -5.49 -5.72
C VAL A 66 7.17 -5.83 -5.90
N LYS A 67 7.87 -6.22 -4.83
CA LYS A 67 9.29 -6.58 -4.88
C LYS A 67 9.56 -8.03 -5.29
N ASP A 68 8.53 -8.86 -5.45
CA ASP A 68 8.65 -10.19 -6.04
C ASP A 68 8.02 -10.23 -7.45
N PRO A 69 8.76 -9.87 -8.52
CA PRO A 69 8.25 -9.96 -9.88
C PRO A 69 7.90 -11.39 -10.31
N GLY A 70 8.44 -12.41 -9.62
CA GLY A 70 8.15 -13.83 -9.85
C GLY A 70 7.04 -14.40 -8.96
N GLY A 71 6.39 -13.56 -8.14
CA GLY A 71 5.44 -14.03 -7.11
C GLY A 71 4.25 -14.82 -7.66
N PHE A 72 3.90 -14.59 -8.94
CA PHE A 72 2.88 -15.37 -9.64
C PHE A 72 3.25 -16.87 -9.79
N ALA A 73 4.54 -17.18 -9.95
CA ALA A 73 5.04 -18.55 -10.10
C ALA A 73 5.44 -19.17 -8.74
N HIS A 74 6.04 -18.38 -7.86
CA HIS A 74 6.51 -18.87 -6.56
C HIS A 74 5.35 -19.30 -5.65
N ASN A 75 4.32 -18.45 -5.53
CA ASN A 75 3.17 -18.71 -4.67
C ASN A 75 1.97 -17.78 -5.02
N GLY A 76 1.52 -17.80 -6.27
CA GLY A 76 0.53 -16.84 -6.77
C GLY A 76 -0.77 -16.78 -5.96
N LYS A 77 -1.25 -17.94 -5.48
CA LYS A 77 -2.46 -18.01 -4.65
C LYS A 77 -2.31 -17.25 -3.33
N TYR A 78 -1.18 -17.43 -2.65
CA TYR A 78 -0.90 -16.73 -1.40
C TYR A 78 -0.73 -15.22 -1.60
N ILE A 79 -0.07 -14.80 -2.68
CA ILE A 79 0.06 -13.37 -3.01
C ILE A 79 -1.33 -12.74 -3.19
N ILE A 80 -2.25 -13.41 -3.89
CA ILE A 80 -3.61 -12.89 -4.06
C ILE A 80 -4.35 -12.80 -2.71
N GLN A 81 -4.22 -13.80 -1.84
CA GLN A 81 -4.81 -13.75 -0.49
C GLN A 81 -4.28 -12.57 0.32
N VAL A 82 -2.96 -12.36 0.33
CA VAL A 82 -2.31 -11.25 1.04
C VAL A 82 -2.78 -9.89 0.50
N LEU A 83 -2.91 -9.74 -0.81
CA LEU A 83 -3.44 -8.51 -1.43
C LEU A 83 -4.92 -8.29 -1.11
N TYR A 84 -5.73 -9.35 -1.12
CA TYR A 84 -7.15 -9.30 -0.73
C TYR A 84 -7.32 -8.86 0.72
N ASP A 85 -6.59 -9.49 1.65
CA ASP A 85 -6.69 -9.22 3.09
C ASP A 85 -6.22 -7.80 3.42
N SER A 86 -5.22 -7.31 2.70
CA SER A 86 -4.75 -5.92 2.82
C SER A 86 -5.82 -4.92 2.38
N LEU A 87 -6.47 -5.17 1.22
CA LEU A 87 -7.60 -4.35 0.77
C LEU A 87 -8.75 -4.38 1.78
N GLN A 88 -9.17 -5.57 2.22
CA GLN A 88 -10.26 -5.73 3.17
C GLN A 88 -9.97 -5.06 4.53
N SER A 89 -8.71 -5.06 4.97
CA SER A 89 -8.27 -4.42 6.21
C SER A 89 -8.41 -2.90 6.17
N LEU A 90 -8.09 -2.27 5.03
CA LEU A 90 -8.20 -0.81 4.85
C LEU A 90 -9.65 -0.38 4.57
N ASN A 91 -10.31 -1.11 3.67
CA ASN A 91 -11.65 -0.80 3.20
C ASN A 91 -12.39 -2.08 2.75
N PRO A 92 -13.34 -2.59 3.56
CA PRO A 92 -14.11 -3.79 3.21
C PRO A 92 -14.89 -3.69 1.89
N ALA A 93 -15.28 -2.48 1.46
CA ALA A 93 -15.96 -2.29 0.17
C ALA A 93 -15.02 -2.51 -1.02
N SER A 94 -13.70 -2.38 -0.82
CA SER A 94 -12.70 -2.54 -1.89
C SER A 94 -12.49 -4.00 -2.30
N VAL A 95 -13.14 -4.95 -1.61
CA VAL A 95 -13.18 -6.36 -2.01
C VAL A 95 -14.56 -6.81 -2.51
N THR A 96 -15.55 -5.92 -2.62
CA THR A 96 -16.85 -6.26 -3.18
C THR A 96 -16.72 -6.82 -4.60
N GLY A 97 -17.34 -7.98 -4.84
CA GLY A 97 -17.26 -8.69 -6.13
C GLY A 97 -15.97 -9.49 -6.35
N LEU A 98 -15.01 -9.45 -5.41
CA LEU A 98 -13.83 -10.29 -5.43
C LEU A 98 -14.05 -11.55 -4.59
N THR A 99 -13.46 -12.66 -5.02
CA THR A 99 -13.39 -13.88 -4.21
C THR A 99 -11.99 -14.00 -3.62
N ARG A 100 -11.89 -14.22 -2.31
CA ARG A 100 -10.64 -14.59 -1.65
C ARG A 100 -10.33 -16.06 -2.00
N PRO A 101 -9.29 -16.36 -2.81
CA PRO A 101 -9.03 -17.72 -3.27
C PRO A 101 -8.47 -18.63 -2.19
#